data_AF-A0A1E1XNF9-F1
#
_entry.id   AF-A0A1E1XNF9-F1
#
_cell.length_a   1.000
_cell.length_b   1.000
_cell.length_c   1.000
_cell.angle_alpha   90.00
_cell.angle_beta   90.00
_cell.angle_gamma   90.00
#
_symmetry.space_group_name_H-M   'P 1'
#
loop_
_entity.id
_entity.type
_entity.pdbx_description
1 polymer ?
#
loop_
_entity_poly.entity_id
_entity_poly.type
_entity_poly.pdbx_seq_one_letter_code
_entity_poly.pdbx_strand_id
1 'polypeptide(L)' 'EHKRSLVNDTGSTFPLHCKTCHCTPRLDETIILDRSQDSVACELEEAIFIKRKSPDCIRNPSKELHEKELPFLESHC' A
#
# COMPACT_ATOMS: atom_id res chain seq x y z
N GLU A 1 -7.80 -13.97 -3.48
CA GLU A 1 -7.27 -13.91 -2.10
C GLU A 1 -8.21 -13.14 -1.16
N HIS A 2 -8.48 -11.85 -1.41
CA HIS A 2 -9.33 -10.98 -0.60
C HIS A 2 -10.67 -11.60 -0.13
N LYS A 3 -11.51 -12.11 -1.05
CA LYS A 3 -12.82 -12.72 -0.73
C LYS A 3 -12.72 -13.90 0.26
N ARG A 4 -11.62 -14.65 0.24
CA ARG A 4 -11.41 -15.79 1.16
C ARG A 4 -11.01 -15.30 2.56
N SER A 5 -10.23 -14.23 2.64
CA SER A 5 -9.81 -13.61 3.91
C SER A 5 -10.88 -12.75 4.59
N LEU A 6 -12.04 -12.51 3.95
CA LEU A 6 -13.20 -11.91 4.61
C LEU A 6 -13.94 -12.91 5.51
N VAL A 7 -13.84 -14.21 5.20
CA VAL A 7 -14.54 -15.29 5.91
C VAL A 7 -13.70 -15.82 7.07
N ASN A 8 -12.39 -15.88 6.91
CA ASN A 8 -11.46 -16.32 7.94
C ASN A 8 -10.82 -15.12 8.63
N ASP A 9 -10.64 -15.16 9.96
CA ASP A 9 -9.88 -14.13 10.71
C ASP A 9 -8.35 -14.20 10.47
N THR A 10 -7.94 -14.84 9.39
CA THR A 10 -6.56 -14.96 8.95
C THR A 10 -6.39 -14.21 7.63
N GLY A 11 -5.55 -13.17 7.64
CA GLY A 11 -5.32 -12.34 6.48
C GLY A 11 -4.49 -11.11 6.80
N SER A 12 -4.11 -10.37 5.75
CA SER A 12 -3.44 -9.08 5.88
C SER A 12 -4.41 -7.98 6.39
N THR A 13 -3.86 -6.81 6.70
CA THR A 13 -4.61 -5.64 7.21
C THR A 13 -5.79 -5.26 6.33
N PHE A 14 -5.66 -5.44 5.01
CA PHE A 14 -6.67 -5.04 4.04
C PHE A 14 -7.97 -5.86 4.11
N PRO A 15 -7.95 -7.21 4.01
CA PRO A 15 -9.14 -8.02 4.27
C PRO A 15 -9.78 -7.80 5.64
N LEU A 16 -8.98 -7.68 6.71
CA LEU A 16 -9.48 -7.46 8.07
C LEU A 16 -10.21 -6.12 8.19
N HIS A 17 -9.68 -5.05 7.60
CA HIS A 17 -10.37 -3.76 7.53
C HIS A 17 -11.71 -3.89 6.80
N CYS A 18 -11.72 -4.54 5.64
CA CYS A 18 -12.92 -4.64 4.80
C CYS A 18 -14.03 -5.46 5.46
N LYS A 19 -13.68 -6.44 6.32
CA LYS A 19 -14.64 -7.18 7.16
C LYS A 19 -15.43 -6.25 8.09
N THR A 20 -14.79 -5.21 8.63
CA THR A 20 -15.43 -4.24 9.53
C THR A 20 -16.07 -3.09 8.75
N CYS A 21 -15.37 -2.53 7.77
CA CYS A 21 -15.79 -1.34 7.02
C CYS A 21 -16.88 -1.63 5.97
N HIS A 22 -17.00 -2.89 5.50
CA HIS A 22 -17.91 -3.30 4.43
C HIS A 22 -17.67 -2.56 3.10
N CYS A 23 -16.47 -2.02 2.92
CA CYS A 23 -16.04 -1.37 1.69
C CYS A 23 -15.79 -2.42 0.59
N THR A 24 -16.04 -2.03 -0.66
CA THR A 24 -15.79 -2.88 -1.83
C THR A 24 -14.45 -2.48 -2.46
N PRO A 25 -13.52 -3.42 -2.68
CA PRO A 25 -12.25 -3.10 -3.31
C PRO A 25 -12.47 -2.68 -4.76
N ARG A 26 -11.94 -1.52 -5.16
CA ARG A 26 -11.98 -1.05 -6.55
C ARG A 26 -10.80 -1.60 -7.34
N LEU A 27 -10.79 -2.92 -7.55
CA LEU A 27 -9.66 -3.60 -8.20
C LEU A 27 -9.42 -3.11 -9.63
N ASP A 28 -10.49 -2.75 -10.34
CA ASP A 28 -10.42 -2.23 -11.71
C ASP A 28 -9.78 -0.82 -11.79
N GLU A 29 -9.74 -0.09 -10.68
CA GLU A 29 -9.07 1.22 -10.55
C GLU A 29 -7.64 1.10 -10.01
N THR A 30 -7.12 -0.13 -9.84
CA THR A 30 -5.78 -0.35 -9.28
C THR A 30 -4.71 0.02 -10.31
N ILE A 31 -3.77 0.86 -9.89
CA ILE A 31 -2.57 1.16 -10.67
C ILE A 31 -1.39 0.31 -10.17
N ILE A 32 -0.56 -0.16 -11.09
CA ILE A 32 0.72 -0.79 -10.74
C ILE A 32 1.74 0.34 -10.58
N LEU A 33 2.28 0.49 -9.37
CA LEU A 33 3.23 1.56 -9.03
C LEU A 33 4.61 1.30 -9.63
N ASP A 34 5.10 0.07 -9.52
CA ASP A 34 6.43 -0.34 -10.02
C ASP A 34 6.39 -1.80 -10.50
N ARG A 35 7.25 -2.15 -11.45
CA ARG A 35 7.50 -3.50 -11.97
C ARG A 35 8.98 -3.92 -11.86
N SER A 36 9.77 -3.19 -11.07
CA SER A 36 11.17 -3.48 -10.82
C SER A 36 11.35 -4.89 -10.28
N GLN A 37 12.43 -5.55 -10.70
CA GLN A 37 12.84 -6.82 -10.10
C GLN A 37 13.52 -6.64 -8.74
N ASP A 38 13.88 -5.39 -8.41
CA ASP A 38 14.41 -5.03 -7.10
C ASP A 38 13.25 -4.81 -6.12
N SER A 39 13.15 -5.70 -5.13
CA SER A 39 12.14 -5.62 -4.09
C SER A 39 12.28 -4.36 -3.23
N VAL A 40 13.51 -3.88 -3.02
CA VAL A 40 13.76 -2.68 -2.21
C VAL A 40 13.26 -1.44 -2.95
N ALA A 41 13.46 -1.37 -4.27
CA ALA A 41 12.91 -0.30 -5.09
C ALA A 41 11.38 -0.26 -5.02
N CYS A 42 10.72 -1.42 -5.16
CA CYS A 42 9.26 -1.52 -5.04
C CYS A 42 8.75 -1.08 -3.65
N GLU A 43 9.45 -1.47 -2.57
CA GLU A 43 9.10 -1.07 -1.21
C GLU A 43 9.25 0.44 -0.97
N LEU A 44 10.26 1.07 -1.58
CA LEU A 44 10.48 2.51 -1.52
C LEU A 44 9.40 3.27 -2.28
N GLU A 45 9.10 2.87 -3.52
CA GLU A 45 8.01 3.45 -4.33
C GLU A 45 6.65 3.32 -3.64
N GLU A 46 6.36 2.16 -3.04
CA GLU A 46 5.18 1.96 -2.21
C GLU A 46 5.13 2.97 -1.06
N ALA A 47 6.23 3.12 -0.32
CA ALA A 47 6.30 3.99 0.84
C ALA A 47 6.12 5.48 0.46
N ILE A 48 6.73 5.93 -0.63
CA ILE A 48 6.56 7.28 -1.19
C ILE A 48 5.09 7.49 -1.58
N PHE A 49 4.50 6.55 -2.32
CA PHE A 49 3.11 6.67 -2.78
C PHE A 49 2.11 6.73 -1.61
N ILE A 50 2.26 5.85 -0.62
CA ILE A 50 1.39 5.82 0.57
C ILE A 50 1.51 7.12 1.36
N LYS A 51 2.73 7.63 1.60
CA LYS A 51 2.94 8.90 2.30
C LYS A 51 2.25 10.07 1.59
N ARG A 52 2.25 10.10 0.25
CA ARG A 52 1.58 11.13 -0.54
C ARG A 52 0.05 11.01 -0.54
N LYS A 53 -0.48 9.78 -0.49
CA LYS A 53 -1.93 9.47 -0.53
C LYS A 53 -2.50 9.11 0.85
N SER A 54 -1.78 9.44 1.92
CA SER A 54 -2.00 8.88 3.26
C SER A 54 -3.42 8.94 3.84
N PRO A 55 -4.29 9.94 3.58
CA PRO A 55 -5.65 9.87 4.11
C PRO A 55 -6.52 8.84 3.38
N ASP A 56 -6.22 8.51 2.12
CA ASP A 56 -7.03 7.62 1.28
C ASP A 56 -6.54 6.16 1.30
N CYS A 57 -5.33 5.92 1.80
CA CYS A 57 -4.74 4.60 1.85
C CYS A 57 -4.87 3.96 3.24
N ILE A 58 -5.54 2.80 3.29
CA ILE A 58 -5.70 2.00 4.53
C ILE A 58 -4.38 1.32 4.95
N ARG A 59 -3.40 1.24 4.04
CA ARG A 59 -2.17 0.48 4.23
C ARG A 59 -1.08 1.37 4.85
N ASN A 60 -0.38 0.84 5.86
CA ASN A 60 0.88 1.42 6.32
C ASN A 60 2.01 1.04 5.35
N PRO A 61 2.96 1.95 5.10
CA PRO A 61 4.06 1.65 4.20
C PRO A 61 4.93 0.52 4.75
N SER A 62 5.42 -0.34 3.85
CA SER A 62 6.31 -1.46 4.19
C SER A 62 7.65 -0.99 4.78
N LYS A 63 8.08 0.22 4.43
CA LYS A 63 9.22 0.94 5.01
C LYS A 63 8.76 2.26 5.61
N GLU A 64 9.24 2.57 6.80
CA GLU A 64 9.02 3.88 7.39
C GLU A 64 9.97 4.89 6.73
N LEU A 65 9.40 5.90 6.07
CA LEU A 65 10.13 7.04 5.54
C LEU A 65 9.93 8.25 6.45
N HIS A 66 11.04 8.86 6.85
CA HIS A 66 11.03 10.17 7.48
C HIS A 66 10.64 11.26 6.48
N GLU A 67 10.02 12.33 6.96
CA GLU A 67 9.61 13.46 6.13
C GLU A 67 10.78 14.11 5.36
N LYS A 68 12.01 14.00 5.90
CA LYS A 68 13.22 14.51 5.26
C LYS A 68 13.74 13.62 4.13
N GLU A 69 13.38 12.35 4.12
CA GLU A 69 13.80 11.39 3.10
C GLU A 69 12.95 11.50 1.84
N LEU A 70 11.69 11.94 1.97
CA LEU A 70 10.76 12.12 0.84
C LEU A 70 11.32 13.04 -0.26
N PRO A 71 11.78 14.30 0.01
CA PRO A 71 12.33 15.17 -1.03
C PRO A 71 13.60 14.61 -1.69
N PHE A 72 14.40 13.86 -0.95
CA PHE A 72 15.60 13.23 -1.48
C PHE A 72 15.26 12.13 -2.47
N LEU A 73 14.33 11.24 -2.11
CA LEU A 73 13.90 10.16 -2.98
C LEU A 73 13.14 10.69 -4.20
N GLU A 74 12.30 11.70 -4.05
CA GLU A 74 11.57 12.33 -5.17
C GLU A 74 12.47 12.99 -6.21
N SER A 75 13.71 13.37 -5.85
CA SER A 75 14.66 13.95 -6.80
C SER A 75 15.52 12.91 -7.52
N HIS A 76 15.43 11.64 -7.14
CA HIS A 76 16.30 10.56 -7.62
C HIS A 76 15.57 9.29 -8.08
N CYS A 77 14.24 9.24 -7.95
CA CYS A 77 13.33 8.27 -8.59
C CYS A 77 12.64 8.93 -9.79
#